data_AF-A0A6M2CVH4-F1
#
_entry.id   AF-A0A6M2CVH4-F1
#
_cell.length_a   1.000
_cell.length_b   1.000
_cell.length_c   1.000
_cell.angle_alpha   90.00
_cell.angle_beta   90.00
_cell.angle_gamma   90.00
#
_symmetry.space_group_name_H-M   'P 1'
#
loop_
_entity.id
_entity.type
_entity.pdbx_description
1 polymer ?
#
loop_
_entity_poly.entity_id
_entity_poly.type
_entity_poly.pdbx_seq_one_letter_code
_entity_poly.pdbx_strand_id
1 'polypeptide(L)'
;RTAPLFQKYHMFPADQVYYKKMLQIIYSRKLYEPNEGARQHTYPICQILRRPQQTKTNYGKQTFTHQTTCILNKLEHKFNFDCTEKAFKVQVKEVLIQENILFDGS
;
A
#
# COMPACT_ATOMS: atom_id res chain seq x y z
N ARG A 1 -11.21 -30.16 -6.47
CA ARG A 1 -10.69 -29.14 -5.53
C ARG A 1 -11.73 -28.04 -5.40
N THR A 2 -12.21 -27.75 -4.20
CA THR A 2 -13.11 -26.63 -3.93
C THR A 2 -12.30 -25.34 -3.83
N ALA A 3 -12.73 -24.28 -4.51
CA ALA A 3 -12.13 -22.96 -4.36
C ALA A 3 -12.47 -22.39 -2.97
N PRO A 4 -11.56 -21.63 -2.34
CA PRO A 4 -11.84 -21.00 -1.06
C PRO A 4 -13.06 -20.06 -1.13
N LEU A 5 -13.92 -20.12 -0.10
CA LEU A 5 -15.21 -19.41 -0.08
C LEU A 5 -15.09 -17.90 -0.29
N PHE A 6 -14.00 -17.28 0.17
CA PHE A 6 -13.79 -15.84 0.00
C PHE A 6 -13.61 -15.44 -1.47
N GLN A 7 -13.03 -16.31 -2.32
CA GLN A 7 -12.97 -16.07 -3.76
C GLN A 7 -14.37 -16.13 -4.39
N LYS A 8 -15.19 -17.09 -3.97
CA LYS A 8 -16.58 -17.24 -4.45
C LYS A 8 -17.44 -16.01 -4.14
N TYR A 9 -17.23 -15.39 -2.98
CA TYR A 9 -18.03 -14.24 -2.53
C TYR A 9 -17.34 -12.88 -2.74
N HIS A 10 -16.22 -12.82 -3.46
CA HIS A 10 -15.42 -11.60 -3.63
C HIS A 10 -15.12 -10.89 -2.29
N MET A 11 -14.83 -11.68 -1.27
CA MET A 11 -14.47 -11.24 0.07
C MET A 11 -12.96 -11.17 0.22
N PHE A 12 -12.51 -10.27 1.10
CA PHE A 12 -11.10 -10.17 1.44
C PHE A 12 -10.71 -11.27 2.43
N PRO A 13 -9.55 -11.93 2.24
CA PRO A 13 -8.86 -12.64 3.32
C PRO A 13 -8.64 -11.69 4.51
N ALA A 14 -8.58 -12.25 5.73
CA ALA A 14 -8.39 -11.47 6.96
C ALA A 14 -7.14 -10.57 6.87
N ASP A 15 -6.07 -11.09 6.29
CA ASP A 15 -4.79 -10.38 6.12
C ASP A 15 -4.94 -9.15 5.22
N GLN A 16 -5.83 -9.19 4.22
CA GLN A 16 -6.05 -8.09 3.29
C GLN A 16 -6.94 -6.98 3.85
N VAL A 17 -7.72 -7.25 4.90
CA VAL A 17 -8.56 -6.22 5.56
C VAL A 17 -7.69 -5.10 6.13
N TYR A 18 -6.54 -5.46 6.70
CA TYR A 18 -5.57 -4.51 7.23
C TYR A 18 -5.06 -3.56 6.14
N TYR A 19 -4.59 -4.09 5.01
CA TYR A 19 -4.06 -3.31 3.90
C TYR A 19 -5.11 -2.40 3.26
N LYS A 20 -6.35 -2.88 3.14
CA LYS A 20 -7.46 -2.06 2.68
C LYS A 20 -7.65 -0.83 3.57
N LYS A 21 -7.63 -1.00 4.89
CA LYS A 21 -7.77 0.12 5.85
C LYS A 21 -6.57 1.07 5.77
N MET A 22 -5.36 0.52 5.68
CA MET A 22 -4.13 1.29 5.47
C MET A 22 -4.20 2.17 4.22
N LEU A 23 -4.57 1.61 3.06
CA LEU A 23 -4.70 2.34 1.80
C LEU A 23 -5.78 3.43 1.87
N GLN A 24 -6.90 3.16 2.55
CA GLN A 24 -7.92 4.18 2.79
C GLN A 24 -7.39 5.36 3.62
N ILE A 25 -6.57 5.09 4.64
CA ILE A 25 -5.94 6.14 5.46
C ILE A 25 -4.89 6.92 4.66
N ILE A 26 -4.07 6.23 3.87
CA ILE A 26 -3.07 6.85 2.99
C ILE A 26 -3.75 7.84 2.04
N TYR A 27 -4.85 7.41 1.41
CA TYR A 27 -5.61 8.26 0.49
C TYR A 27 -6.27 9.43 1.21
N SER A 28 -6.99 9.20 2.32
CA SER A 28 -7.70 10.26 3.03
C SER A 28 -6.78 11.33 3.61
N ARG A 29 -5.57 10.94 4.02
CA ARG A 29 -4.53 11.85 4.53
C ARG A 29 -3.56 12.33 3.46
N LYS A 30 -3.78 11.97 2.18
CA LYS A 30 -2.92 12.32 1.05
C LYS A 30 -1.43 11.98 1.25
N LEU A 31 -1.15 10.90 1.98
CA LEU A 31 0.23 10.47 2.28
C LEU A 31 0.99 9.96 1.04
N TYR A 32 0.29 9.83 -0.09
CA TYR A 32 0.88 9.52 -1.39
C TYR A 32 1.50 10.76 -2.07
N GLU A 33 1.23 11.98 -1.63
CA GLU A 33 1.90 13.14 -2.21
C GLU A 33 3.38 13.13 -1.78
N PRO A 34 4.35 13.23 -2.72
CA PRO A 34 5.74 13.33 -2.35
C PRO A 34 5.96 14.66 -1.62
N ASN A 35 6.41 14.61 -0.36
CA ASN A 35 6.89 15.80 0.32
C ASN A 35 7.96 16.48 -0.56
N GLU A 36 7.84 17.80 -0.75
CA GLU A 36 8.58 18.60 -1.74
C GLU A 36 10.12 18.45 -1.68
N GLY A 37 10.67 17.91 -0.59
CA GLY A 37 12.09 17.64 -0.43
C GLY A 37 12.62 16.31 -0.97
N ALA A 38 11.79 15.44 -1.57
CA ALA A 38 12.18 14.03 -1.81
C ALA A 38 12.63 13.66 -3.23
N ARG A 39 12.51 14.52 -4.26
CA ARG A 39 12.71 14.06 -5.65
C ARG A 39 13.37 15.07 -6.58
N GLN A 40 14.68 15.27 -6.42
CA GLN A 40 15.56 15.56 -7.55
C GLN A 40 16.89 14.83 -7.32
N HIS A 41 17.03 13.65 -7.94
CA HIS A 41 18.32 12.94 -8.01
C HIS A 41 18.92 13.16 -9.39
N THR A 42 20.23 13.31 -9.47
CA THR A 42 20.99 13.60 -10.69
C THR A 42 20.86 12.53 -11.78
N TYR A 43 20.46 11.30 -11.44
CA TYR A 43 20.40 10.18 -12.38
C TYR A 43 18.95 9.67 -12.59
N PRO A 44 18.38 9.79 -13.81
CA PRO A 44 16.99 9.45 -14.09
C PRO A 44 16.69 7.94 -14.13
N ILE A 45 17.72 7.08 -14.13
CA ILE A 45 17.58 5.62 -14.28
C ILE A 45 17.17 4.94 -12.96
N CYS A 46 17.40 5.58 -11.81
CA CYS A 46 17.10 5.00 -10.52
C CYS A 46 15.63 5.22 -10.15
N GLN A 47 14.85 4.14 -9.99
CA GLN A 47 13.51 4.24 -9.41
C GLN A 47 13.57 4.86 -8.00
N ILE A 48 12.88 5.97 -7.80
CA ILE A 48 12.90 6.69 -6.53
C ILE A 48 11.87 6.07 -5.57
N LEU A 49 12.32 5.07 -4.83
CA LEU A 49 11.59 4.52 -3.68
C LEU A 49 11.61 5.54 -2.53
N ARG A 50 10.48 5.67 -1.82
CA ARG A 50 10.39 6.46 -0.59
C ARG A 50 11.31 5.83 0.45
N ARG A 51 12.19 6.63 1.05
CA ARG A 51 13.06 6.14 2.13
C ARG A 51 12.17 5.78 3.33
N PRO A 52 12.11 4.52 3.75
CA PRO A 52 11.43 4.18 4.99
C PRO A 52 12.16 4.87 6.14
N GLN A 53 11.43 5.30 7.16
CA GLN A 53 12.07 5.82 8.37
C GLN A 53 12.92 4.71 8.99
N GLN A 54 14.20 4.99 9.22
CA GLN A 54 15.08 4.08 9.95
C GLN A 54 14.62 4.02 11.41
N THR A 55 13.87 2.97 11.73
CA THR A 55 13.42 2.74 13.10
C THR A 55 14.64 2.34 13.93
N LYS A 56 15.15 3.24 14.80
CA LYS A 56 16.37 2.98 15.57
C LYS A 56 16.23 1.84 16.59
N THR A 57 15.03 1.59 17.10
CA THR A 57 14.67 0.39 17.89
C THR A 57 13.17 0.42 18.15
N ASN A 58 12.39 -0.51 17.59
CA ASN A 58 11.05 -0.80 18.09
C ASN A 58 10.94 -2.30 18.23
N TYR A 59 10.95 -2.79 19.47
CA TYR A 59 10.85 -4.20 19.87
C TYR A 59 9.69 -4.93 19.18
N GLY A 60 9.88 -5.39 17.94
CA GLY A 60 8.91 -6.13 17.13
C GLY A 60 7.73 -5.32 16.57
N LYS A 61 7.64 -3.99 16.78
CA LYS A 61 6.53 -3.17 16.26
C LYS A 61 6.98 -2.27 15.12
N GLN A 62 6.54 -2.55 13.91
CA GLN A 62 6.74 -1.64 12.79
C GLN A 62 5.91 -0.35 12.99
N THR A 63 6.50 0.81 12.71
CA THR A 63 5.78 2.09 12.78
C THR A 63 4.82 2.24 11.60
N PHE A 64 3.72 2.96 11.83
CA PHE A 64 2.76 3.30 10.78
C PHE A 64 3.44 3.98 9.57
N THR A 65 4.41 4.87 9.83
CA THR A 65 5.22 5.53 8.79
C THR A 65 6.05 4.54 7.99
N HIS A 66 6.69 3.56 8.63
CA HIS A 66 7.42 2.50 7.95
C HIS A 66 6.48 1.67 7.06
N GLN A 67 5.36 1.19 7.61
CA GLN A 67 4.40 0.38 6.88
C GLN A 67 3.78 1.12 5.69
N THR A 68 3.39 2.39 5.86
CA THR A 68 2.88 3.22 4.76
C THR A 68 3.92 3.41 3.66
N THR A 69 5.17 3.69 4.01
CA THR A 69 6.25 3.79 3.00
C THR A 69 6.49 2.47 2.26
N CYS A 70 6.47 1.32 2.96
CA CYS A 70 6.60 0.02 2.32
C CYS A 70 5.43 -0.29 1.37
N ILE A 71 4.20 0.00 1.79
CA ILE A 71 3.00 -0.19 0.95
C ILE A 71 3.07 0.68 -0.29
N LEU A 72 3.41 1.96 -0.14
CA LEU A 72 3.55 2.88 -1.27
C LEU A 72 4.66 2.43 -2.22
N ASN A 73 5.84 2.08 -1.71
CA ASN A 73 6.92 1.55 -2.56
C ASN A 73 6.51 0.32 -3.37
N LYS A 74 5.69 -0.58 -2.79
CA LYS A 74 5.23 -1.80 -3.45
C LYS A 74 4.06 -1.58 -4.41
N LEU A 75 3.17 -0.63 -4.13
CA LEU A 75 1.86 -0.54 -4.78
C LEU A 75 1.52 0.83 -5.37
N GLU A 76 2.34 1.86 -5.18
CA GLU A 76 2.08 3.23 -5.66
C GLU A 76 1.82 3.26 -7.17
N HIS A 77 2.52 2.43 -7.95
CA HIS A 77 2.35 2.32 -9.39
C HIS A 77 1.08 1.57 -9.84
N LYS A 78 0.38 0.90 -8.92
CA LYS A 78 -0.85 0.13 -9.21
C LYS A 78 -2.13 0.92 -8.92
N PHE A 79 -2.00 2.05 -8.24
CA PHE A 79 -3.12 2.89 -7.83
C PHE A 79 -3.11 4.23 -8.54
N ASN A 80 -4.30 4.70 -8.91
CA ASN A 80 -4.50 6.04 -9.40
C ASN A 80 -5.02 6.89 -8.24
N PHE A 81 -4.20 7.84 -7.77
CA PHE A 81 -4.57 8.70 -6.65
C PHE A 81 -5.37 9.95 -7.08
N ASP A 82 -5.44 10.26 -8.38
CA ASP A 82 -6.16 11.42 -8.94
C ASP A 82 -7.67 11.14 -9.18
N CYS A 83 -8.23 10.19 -8.45
CA CYS A 83 -9.64 9.81 -8.54
C CYS A 83 -10.41 10.23 -7.29
N THR A 84 -11.74 10.12 -7.31
CA THR A 84 -12.59 10.37 -6.13
C THR A 84 -12.45 9.24 -5.10
N GLU A 85 -12.73 9.52 -3.82
CA GLU A 85 -12.60 8.52 -2.75
C GLU A 85 -13.43 7.25 -3.02
N LYS A 86 -14.60 7.41 -3.65
CA LYS A 86 -15.47 6.28 -4.01
C LYS A 86 -14.82 5.42 -5.10
N ALA A 87 -14.25 6.04 -6.13
CA ALA A 87 -13.52 5.33 -7.19
C ALA A 87 -12.26 4.65 -6.64
N PHE A 88 -11.52 5.32 -5.76
CA PHE A 88 -10.35 4.76 -5.10
C PHE A 88 -10.69 3.50 -4.29
N LYS A 89 -11.79 3.51 -3.52
CA LYS A 89 -12.25 2.34 -2.75
C LYS A 89 -12.57 1.14 -3.63
N VAL A 90 -13.09 1.36 -4.84
CA VAL A 90 -13.35 0.30 -5.82
C VAL A 90 -12.03 -0.24 -6.36
N GLN A 91 -11.12 0.65 -6.78
CA GLN A 91 -9.80 0.27 -7.27
C GLN A 91 -9.00 -0.55 -6.24
N VAL A 92 -8.98 -0.14 -4.98
CA VAL A 92 -8.34 -0.88 -3.87
C VAL A 92 -8.92 -2.29 -3.75
N LYS A 93 -10.24 -2.44 -3.90
CA LYS A 93 -10.87 -3.76 -3.83
C LYS A 93 -10.44 -4.66 -4.97
N GLU A 94 -10.42 -4.14 -6.19
CA GLU A 94 -10.04 -4.91 -7.38
C GLU A 94 -8.58 -5.37 -7.31
N VAL A 95 -7.65 -4.45 -7.02
CA VAL A 95 -6.22 -4.75 -6.95
C VAL A 95 -5.89 -5.78 -5.86
N LEU A 96 -6.47 -5.62 -4.65
CA LEU A 96 -6.20 -6.53 -3.54
C LEU A 96 -6.77 -7.95 -3.80
N ILE A 97 -7.94 -8.05 -4.44
CA ILE A 97 -8.55 -9.34 -4.78
C ILE A 97 -7.78 -10.02 -5.92
N GLN A 98 -7.36 -9.27 -6.95
CA GLN A 98 -6.66 -9.81 -8.11
C GLN A 98 -5.26 -10.34 -7.77
N GLU A 99 -4.52 -9.60 -6.96
CA GLU A 99 -3.11 -9.93 -6.74
C GLU A 99 -2.87 -10.96 -5.65
N ASN A 100 -3.89 -11.34 -4.89
CA ASN A 100 -3.79 -12.28 -3.76
C ASN A 100 -2.53 -12.04 -2.93
N ILE A 101 -2.22 -10.76 -2.67
CA ILE A 101 -0.88 -10.36 -2.21
C ILE A 101 -0.69 -10.91 -0.80
N LEU A 102 0.15 -11.94 -0.70
CA LEU A 102 0.72 -12.37 0.56
C LEU A 102 1.84 -11.38 0.88
N PHE A 103 1.53 -10.41 1.72
CA PHE A 103 2.56 -9.56 2.28
C PHE A 103 3.26 -10.36 3.37
N ASP A 104 4.39 -10.97 3.01
CA ASP A 104 5.27 -11.61 4.00
C ASP A 104 5.61 -10.59 5.07
N GLY A 105 5.27 -10.94 6.31
CA GLY A 105 5.75 -10.25 7.49
C GLY A 105 7.22 -10.58 7.66
N SER A 106 8.06 -9.82 6.97
CA SER A 106 9.49 -9.72 7.25
C SER A 106 9.73 -9.21 8.66
#